data_AF-A0A9P3VCA2-F1
#
_entry.id   AF-A0A9P3VCA2-F1
#
_cell.length_a   1.000
_cell.length_b   1.000
_cell.length_c   1.000
_cell.angle_alpha   90.00
_cell.angle_beta   90.00
_cell.angle_gamma   90.00
#
_symmetry.space_group_name_H-M   'P 1'
#
loop_
_entity.id
_entity.type
_entity.pdbx_description
1 polymer ?
#
loop_
_entity_poly.entity_id
_entity_poly.type
_entity_poly.pdbx_seq_one_letter_code
_entity_poly.pdbx_strand_id
1 'polypeptide(L)' 'MAGFIKKYLESKDWTIYQLGNATGLAHQTIRSADSKTVDQISAKNVRLIAEVFQCTPGELLDEFYKIEQEIMR' A
#
# COMPACT_ATOMS: atom_id res chain seq x y z
N MET A 1 -14.35 -3.12 -2.31
CA MET A 1 -13.62 -2.01 -2.98
C MET A 1 -12.26 -1.98 -2.36
N ALA A 2 -11.23 -2.01 -3.18
CA ALA A 2 -9.85 -2.00 -2.74
C ALA A 2 -9.09 -1.09 -3.71
N GLY A 3 -8.24 -0.25 -3.13
CA GLY A 3 -7.56 0.87 -3.79
C GLY A 3 -6.75 1.70 -2.78
N PHE A 4 -6.50 1.14 -1.60
CA PHE A 4 -5.87 1.85 -0.48
C PHE A 4 -4.38 2.10 -0.76
N ILE A 5 -3.69 1.16 -1.43
CA ILE A 5 -2.31 1.36 -1.86
C ILE A 5 -2.28 2.44 -2.92
N LYS A 6 -3.17 2.39 -3.91
CA LYS A 6 -3.23 3.41 -4.96
C LYS A 6 -3.46 4.80 -4.37
N LYS A 7 -4.44 4.95 -3.48
CA LYS A 7 -4.77 6.24 -2.87
C LYS A 7 -3.68 6.74 -1.91
N TYR A 8 -3.03 5.82 -1.19
CA TYR A 8 -1.84 6.15 -0.41
C TYR A 8 -0.72 6.70 -1.31
N LEU A 9 -0.45 6.06 -2.45
CA LEU A 9 0.57 6.52 -3.39
C LEU A 9 0.21 7.86 -4.03
N GLU A 10 -1.05 8.11 -4.35
CA GLU A 10 -1.52 9.42 -4.84
C GLU A 10 -1.20 10.53 -3.82
N SER A 11 -1.39 10.28 -2.51
CA SER A 11 -1.02 11.24 -1.45
C SER A 11 0.48 11.53 -1.35
N LYS A 12 1.32 10.66 -1.90
CA LYS A 12 2.78 10.79 -1.92
C LYS A 12 3.33 11.27 -3.25
N ASP A 13 2.46 11.54 -4.23
CA ASP A 13 2.83 11.79 -5.64
C ASP A 13 3.63 10.63 -6.25
N TRP A 14 3.22 9.40 -5.94
CA TRP A 14 3.85 8.17 -6.42
C TRP A 14 2.91 7.37 -7.31
N THR A 15 3.52 6.59 -8.19
CA THR A 15 2.85 5.59 -9.03
C THR A 15 3.12 4.18 -8.52
N ILE A 16 2.24 3.23 -8.87
CA ILE A 16 2.46 1.80 -8.62
C ILE A 16 3.80 1.32 -9.25
N TYR A 17 4.20 1.91 -10.37
CA TYR A 17 5.46 1.58 -11.03
C TYR A 17 6.68 1.99 -10.19
N GLN A 18 6.67 3.21 -9.65
CA GLN A 18 7.73 3.67 -8.74
C GLN A 18 7.79 2.80 -7.48
N LEU A 19 6.63 2.44 -6.92
CA LEU A 19 6.58 1.54 -5.77
C LEU A 19 7.16 0.16 -6.09
N GLY A 20 6.80 -0.42 -7.25
CA GLY A 20 7.34 -1.70 -7.70
C GLY A 20 8.85 -1.70 -7.84
N ASN A 21 9.39 -0.65 -8.47
CA ASN A 21 10.83 -0.48 -8.63
C ASN A 21 11.55 -0.31 -7.28
N ALA A 22 10.99 0.47 -6.35
CA ALA A 22 11.61 0.73 -5.05
C ALA A 22 11.57 -0.49 -4.11
N THR A 23 10.48 -1.26 -4.14
CA THR A 23 10.29 -2.44 -3.28
C THR A 23 10.83 -3.74 -3.89
N GLY A 24 11.13 -3.75 -5.18
CA GLY A 24 11.41 -4.97 -5.95
C GLY A 24 10.18 -5.88 -6.16
N LEU A 25 8.97 -5.41 -5.85
CA LEU A 25 7.75 -6.17 -6.05
C LEU A 25 7.28 -6.07 -7.51
N ALA A 26 6.84 -7.19 -8.07
CA ALA A 26 6.19 -7.17 -9.38
C ALA A 26 4.91 -6.31 -9.34
N HIS A 27 4.67 -5.49 -10.36
CA HIS A 27 3.49 -4.61 -10.41
C HIS A 27 2.16 -5.36 -10.22
N GLN A 28 2.07 -6.60 -10.72
CA GLN A 28 0.89 -7.43 -10.53
C GLN A 28 0.67 -7.82 -9.06
N THR A 29 1.75 -7.98 -8.28
CA THR A 29 1.66 -8.24 -6.83
C THR A 29 1.08 -7.04 -6.10
N ILE A 30 1.54 -5.82 -6.45
CA ILE A 30 1.01 -4.58 -5.86
C ILE A 30 -0.46 -4.40 -6.23
N ARG A 31 -0.83 -4.57 -7.51
CA ARG A 31 -2.23 -4.47 -7.97
C ARG A 31 -3.12 -5.52 -7.32
N SER A 32 -2.63 -6.75 -7.11
CA SER A 32 -3.38 -7.80 -6.44
C SER A 32 -3.56 -7.53 -4.94
N ALA A 33 -2.58 -6.92 -4.29
CA ALA A 33 -2.73 -6.45 -2.91
C ALA A 33 -3.72 -5.28 -2.84
N ASP A 34 -3.62 -4.33 -3.76
CA ASP A 34 -4.50 -3.16 -3.87
C ASP A 34 -5.93 -3.54 -4.27
N SER A 35 -6.19 -4.75 -4.77
CA SER A 35 -7.54 -5.25 -5.06
C SER A 35 -8.20 -5.99 -3.89
N LYS A 36 -7.53 -6.06 -2.73
CA LYS A 36 -7.99 -6.76 -1.53
C LYS A 36 -8.17 -5.79 -0.36
N THR A 37 -8.69 -6.25 0.78
CA THR A 37 -8.73 -5.41 1.98
C THR A 37 -7.36 -5.30 2.64
N VAL A 38 -7.18 -4.31 3.53
CA VAL A 38 -5.93 -4.14 4.30
C VAL A 38 -5.59 -5.41 5.08
N ASP A 39 -6.58 -6.11 5.65
CA ASP A 39 -6.39 -7.38 6.37
C ASP A 39 -5.73 -8.50 5.54
N GLN A 40 -5.80 -8.42 4.22
CA GLN A 40 -5.34 -9.45 3.30
C GLN A 40 -3.94 -9.16 2.73
N ILE A 41 -3.30 -8.05 3.13
CA ILE A 41 -1.93 -7.75 2.72
C ILE A 41 -0.94 -8.65 3.48
N SER A 42 0.11 -9.11 2.80
CA SER A 42 1.16 -9.88 3.46
C SER A 42 2.05 -8.96 4.31
N ALA A 43 2.49 -9.45 5.48
CA ALA A 43 3.44 -8.72 6.33
C ALA A 43 4.74 -8.35 5.58
N LYS A 44 5.17 -9.17 4.63
CA LYS A 44 6.30 -8.87 3.74
C LYS A 44 6.05 -7.60 2.92
N ASN A 45 4.88 -7.46 2.31
CA ASN A 45 4.57 -6.29 1.50
C ASN A 45 4.48 -5.04 2.36
N VAL A 46 3.86 -5.12 3.56
CA VAL A 46 3.82 -4.02 4.52
C VAL A 46 5.23 -3.56 4.88
N ARG A 47 6.11 -4.49 5.27
CA ARG A 47 7.51 -4.16 5.63
C ARG A 47 8.23 -3.46 4.49
N LEU A 48 8.16 -3.99 3.27
CA LEU A 48 8.86 -3.42 2.11
C LEU A 48 8.35 -2.02 1.76
N ILE A 49 7.04 -1.80 1.81
CA ILE A 49 6.46 -0.48 1.54
C ILE A 49 6.85 0.51 2.66
N ALA A 50 6.83 0.08 3.91
CA ALA A 50 7.21 0.90 5.06
C ALA A 50 8.68 1.35 4.98
N GLU A 51 9.58 0.45 4.56
CA GLU A 51 11.00 0.76 4.30
C GLU A 51 11.17 1.86 3.24
N VAL A 52 10.38 1.81 2.15
CA VAL A 52 10.43 2.84 1.08
C VAL A 52 10.02 4.22 1.58
N PHE A 53 8.99 4.28 2.42
CA PHE A 53 8.46 5.54 2.96
C PHE A 53 9.05 5.94 4.32
N GLN A 54 10.08 5.23 4.78
CA GLN A 54 10.79 5.49 6.03
C GLN A 54 9.87 5.60 7.26
N CYS A 55 8.85 4.75 7.31
CA CYS A 55 7.94 4.61 8.45
C CYS A 55 7.98 3.19 9.02
N THR A 56 7.34 3.00 10.17
CA THR A 56 7.15 1.68 10.74
C THR A 56 6.01 0.93 10.03
N PRO A 57 6.02 -0.41 10.02
CA PRO A 57 4.90 -1.20 9.52
C PRO A 57 3.55 -0.85 10.18
N GLY A 58 3.56 -0.48 11.47
CA GLY A 58 2.36 -0.07 12.20
C GLY A 58 1.78 1.23 11.67
N GLU A 59 2.60 2.28 11.53
CA GLU A 59 2.16 3.56 10.97
C GLU A 59 1.61 3.41 9.55
N LEU A 60 2.23 2.56 8.73
CA LEU A 60 1.72 2.28 7.39
C LEU A 60 0.34 1.61 7.42
N LEU A 61 0.15 0.62 8.31
CA LEU A 61 -1.14 -0.05 8.46
C LEU A 61 -2.22 0.90 8.96
N ASP A 62 -1.89 1.78 9.92
CA ASP A 62 -2.82 2.80 10.41
C ASP A 62 -3.30 3.71 9.28
N GLU A 63 -2.40 4.17 8.41
CA GLU A 63 -2.76 4.97 7.23
C GLU A 63 -3.59 4.17 6.22
N PHE A 64 -3.24 2.91 5.96
CA PHE A 64 -4.01 2.05 5.07
C PHE A 64 -5.44 1.83 5.57
N TYR A 65 -5.64 1.56 6.86
CA TYR A 65 -6.98 1.40 7.44
C TYR A 65 -7.79 2.69 7.39
N LYS A 66 -7.17 3.85 7.63
CA LYS A 66 -7.87 5.15 7.47
C LYS A 66 -8.36 5.34 6.03
N ILE A 67 -7.49 5.11 5.06
CA ILE A 67 -7.83 5.24 3.63
C ILE A 67 -8.91 4.25 3.22
N GLU A 68 -8.82 3.00 3.68
CA GLU A 68 -9.84 1.97 3.40
C GLU A 68 -11.21 2.39 3.95
N GLN A 69 -11.25 2.90 5.19
CA GLN A 69 -12.48 3.42 5.80
C GLN A 69 -13.05 4.62 5.03
N GLU A 70 -12.21 5.51 4.51
CA GLU A 70 -12.64 6.63 3.66
C GLU A 70 -13.22 6.18 2.32
N ILE A 71 -12.69 5.10 1.72
CA ILE A 71 -13.19 4.55 0.45
C ILE A 71 -14.54 3.85 0.63
N MET A 72 -14.79 3.29 1.82
CA MET A 72 -16.05 2.58 2.13
C MET A 72 -17.20 3.51 2.55
N ARG A 73 -16.92 4.80 2.78
CA ARG A 73 -17.93 5.83 3.05
C ARG A 73 -18.44 6.47 1.77
#